data_AF-A0A2G9P935-F1
#
_entry.id   AF-A0A2G9P935-F1
#
_cell.length_a   1.000
_cell.length_b   1.000
_cell.length_c   1.000
_cell.angle_alpha   90.00
_cell.angle_beta   90.00
_cell.angle_gamma   90.00
#
_symmetry.space_group_name_H-M   'P 1'
#
loop_
_entity.id
_entity.type
_entity.pdbx_description
1 polymer ?
#
loop_
_entity_poly.entity_id
_entity_poly.type
_entity_poly.pdbx_seq_one_letter_code
_entity_poly.pdbx_strand_id
1 'polypeptide(L)'
;MRTTRLECEDKTRTEKRARLTDLFEDVGNDYLQYNVADPMVYQSHDVHAFYHLTTDLTKVVHVQGYLDMSSDKKARVLARLLDYEHMLNLREQGCGIGNEHNAVIKDFNAFKQGIEIDYDPKTLETVLAQYVLELVLE
;
A
#
# COMPACT_ATOMS: atom_id res chain seq x y z
N MET A 1 16.91 34.61 -7.33
CA MET A 1 16.44 33.53 -8.22
C MET A 1 15.03 33.16 -7.77
N ARG A 2 14.02 33.26 -8.65
CA ARG A 2 12.64 32.84 -8.35
C ARG A 2 12.47 31.44 -8.92
N THR A 3 12.48 30.43 -8.04
CA THR A 3 12.02 29.08 -8.37
C THR A 3 10.56 29.18 -8.84
N THR A 4 10.23 28.55 -9.96
CA THR A 4 8.88 28.61 -10.51
C THR A 4 7.95 27.71 -9.70
N ARG A 5 6.66 28.07 -9.62
CA ARG A 5 5.64 27.30 -8.89
C ARG A 5 5.57 25.83 -9.33
N LEU A 6 5.79 25.57 -10.62
CA LEU A 6 5.80 24.23 -11.21
C LEU A 6 6.97 23.37 -10.68
N GLU A 7 8.17 23.95 -10.55
CA GLU A 7 9.34 23.24 -10.00
C GLU A 7 9.17 22.88 -8.51
N CYS A 8 8.44 23.71 -7.75
CA CYS A 8 8.10 23.39 -6.36
C CYS A 8 7.06 22.27 -6.24
N GLU A 9 6.02 22.29 -7.09
CA GLU A 9 4.95 21.28 -7.10
C GLU A 9 5.49 19.89 -7.49
N ASP A 10 6.38 19.81 -8.49
CA ASP A 10 7.04 18.56 -8.90
C ASP A 10 7.97 17.99 -7.82
N LYS A 11 8.68 18.87 -7.09
CA LYS A 11 9.57 18.46 -6.00
C LYS A 11 8.80 17.87 -4.83
N THR A 12 7.73 18.53 -4.38
CA THR A 12 6.89 18.04 -3.29
C THR A 12 6.20 16.72 -3.65
N ARG A 13 5.76 16.56 -4.90
CA ARG A 13 5.18 15.30 -5.39
C ARG A 13 6.20 14.15 -5.34
N THR A 14 7.44 14.40 -5.74
CA THR A 14 8.53 13.42 -5.71
C THR A 14 8.89 13.01 -4.27
N GLU A 15 9.00 13.98 -3.36
CA GLU A 15 9.31 13.72 -1.94
C GLU A 15 8.22 12.90 -1.25
N LYS A 16 6.94 13.20 -1.48
CA LYS A 16 5.83 12.39 -0.95
C LYS A 16 5.83 10.97 -1.49
N ARG A 17 6.15 10.78 -2.77
CA ARG A 17 6.23 9.45 -3.39
C ARG A 17 7.34 8.62 -2.77
N ALA A 18 8.52 9.22 -2.56
CA ALA A 18 9.63 8.57 -1.88
C ALA A 18 9.20 8.12 -0.48
N ARG A 19 8.63 9.01 0.33
CA ARG A 19 8.20 8.66 1.70
C ARG A 19 7.11 7.59 1.77
N LEU A 20 6.16 7.58 0.83
CA LEU A 20 5.17 6.51 0.74
C LEU A 20 5.82 5.17 0.34
N THR A 21 6.81 5.23 -0.54
CA THR A 21 7.58 4.04 -0.95
C THR A 21 8.37 3.51 0.22
N ASP A 22 9.16 4.36 0.89
CA ASP A 22 9.95 4.01 2.07
C ASP A 22 9.06 3.39 3.16
N LEU A 23 7.90 4.00 3.45
CA LEU A 23 6.93 3.47 4.40
C LEU A 23 6.49 2.04 4.04
N PHE A 24 6.19 1.78 2.77
CA PHE A 24 5.70 0.48 2.34
C PHE A 24 6.80 -0.57 2.21
N GLU A 25 8.01 -0.16 1.82
CA GLU A 25 9.20 -1.00 1.77
C GLU A 25 9.64 -1.40 3.16
N ASP A 26 9.66 -0.48 4.13
CA ASP A 26 10.02 -0.77 5.52
C ASP A 26 9.07 -1.83 6.13
N VAL A 27 7.76 -1.63 6.00
CA VAL A 27 6.76 -2.63 6.43
C VAL A 27 6.92 -3.96 5.69
N GLY A 28 7.18 -3.90 4.38
CA GLY A 28 7.42 -5.09 3.56
C GLY A 28 8.66 -5.86 3.97
N ASN A 29 9.74 -5.15 4.31
CA ASN A 29 11.00 -5.73 4.78
C ASN A 29 10.83 -6.40 6.13
N ASP A 30 10.06 -5.79 7.04
CA ASP A 30 9.71 -6.42 8.31
C ASP A 30 8.89 -7.70 8.07
N TYR A 31 7.82 -7.65 7.26
CA TYR A 31 7.06 -8.87 6.93
C TYR A 31 7.91 -9.97 6.28
N LEU A 32 8.84 -9.62 5.40
CA LEU A 32 9.76 -10.58 4.77
C LEU A 32 10.72 -11.18 5.81
N GLN A 33 11.31 -10.34 6.68
CA GLN A 33 12.24 -10.75 7.72
C GLN A 33 11.61 -11.76 8.68
N TYR A 34 10.34 -11.55 9.04
CA TYR A 34 9.58 -12.42 9.94
C TYR A 34 8.84 -13.56 9.20
N ASN A 35 9.05 -13.71 7.89
CA ASN A 35 8.43 -14.75 7.05
C ASN A 35 6.88 -14.74 7.10
N VAL A 36 6.30 -13.55 7.12
CA VAL A 36 4.86 -13.29 7.22
C VAL A 36 4.24 -12.99 5.87
N ALA A 37 4.92 -12.21 5.04
CA ALA A 37 4.48 -11.91 3.69
C ALA A 37 5.65 -11.55 2.76
N ASP A 38 5.50 -11.89 1.49
CA ASP A 38 6.40 -11.46 0.42
C ASP A 38 5.93 -10.11 -0.14
N PRO A 39 6.74 -9.04 -0.05
CA PRO A 39 6.34 -7.70 -0.49
C PRO A 39 6.60 -7.47 -1.99
N MET A 40 5.69 -6.74 -2.64
CA MET A 40 5.91 -6.12 -3.94
C MET A 40 5.43 -4.68 -3.92
N VAL A 41 6.33 -3.72 -4.16
CA VAL A 41 6.01 -2.29 -4.17
C VAL A 41 6.10 -1.74 -5.60
N TYR A 42 5.07 -1.00 -6.02
CA TYR A 42 4.98 -0.41 -7.35
C TYR A 42 4.66 1.09 -7.25
N GLN A 43 5.41 1.89 -8.00
CA GLN A 43 5.19 3.32 -8.12
C GLN A 43 4.49 3.61 -9.45
N SER A 44 3.22 4.04 -9.41
CA SER A 44 2.42 4.41 -10.59
C SER A 44 1.98 5.88 -10.51
N HIS A 45 0.68 6.19 -10.66
CA HIS A 45 0.12 7.46 -10.24
C HIS A 45 0.24 7.62 -8.71
N ASP A 46 -0.18 6.58 -8.00
CA ASP A 46 -0.03 6.36 -6.56
C ASP A 46 1.05 5.32 -6.26
N VAL A 47 1.38 5.13 -4.98
CA VAL A 47 2.26 4.05 -4.54
C VAL A 47 1.39 2.88 -4.09
N HIS A 48 1.73 1.67 -4.53
CA HIS A 48 1.01 0.45 -4.20
C HIS A 48 1.96 -0.57 -3.58
N ALA A 49 1.51 -1.26 -2.54
CA ALA A 49 2.18 -2.41 -1.96
C ALA A 49 1.25 -3.62 -1.96
N PHE A 50 1.81 -4.77 -2.28
CA PHE A 50 1.16 -6.07 -2.25
C PHE A 50 1.95 -6.95 -1.30
N TYR A 51 1.34 -7.32 -0.18
CA TYR A 51 1.94 -8.23 0.79
C TYR A 51 1.27 -9.60 0.63
N HIS A 52 1.94 -10.51 -0.07
CA HIS A 52 1.44 -11.87 -0.35
C HIS A 52 1.70 -12.75 0.87
N LEU A 53 0.63 -13.25 1.51
CA LEU A 53 0.77 -13.95 2.79
C LEU A 53 1.46 -15.30 2.61
N THR A 54 2.46 -15.59 3.44
CA THR A 54 3.19 -16.88 3.39
C THR A 54 2.35 -18.05 3.91
N THR A 55 1.40 -17.77 4.81
CA THR A 55 0.51 -18.77 5.43
C THR A 55 -0.71 -19.11 4.58
N ASP A 56 -1.11 -18.22 3.67
CA ASP A 56 -2.22 -18.40 2.75
C ASP A 56 -1.90 -17.73 1.41
N LEU A 57 -1.33 -18.53 0.50
CA LEU A 57 -0.87 -18.06 -0.81
C LEU A 57 -2.00 -17.60 -1.74
N THR A 58 -3.28 -17.77 -1.36
CA THR A 58 -4.40 -17.22 -2.13
C THR A 58 -4.69 -15.77 -1.77
N LYS A 59 -4.09 -15.23 -0.69
CA LYS A 59 -4.41 -13.92 -0.14
C LYS A 59 -3.26 -12.94 -0.31
N VAL A 60 -3.61 -11.73 -0.75
CA VAL A 60 -2.69 -10.61 -0.78
C VAL A 60 -3.31 -9.38 -0.14
N VAL A 61 -2.57 -8.75 0.76
CA VAL A 61 -2.96 -7.46 1.34
C VAL A 61 -2.46 -6.37 0.41
N HIS A 62 -3.40 -5.69 -0.24
CA HIS A 62 -3.11 -4.54 -1.09
C HIS A 62 -3.24 -3.25 -0.29
N VAL A 63 -2.18 -2.45 -0.32
CA VAL A 63 -2.11 -1.14 0.33
C VAL A 63 -1.80 -0.09 -0.74
N GLN A 64 -2.63 0.95 -0.82
CA GLN A 64 -2.48 2.06 -1.76
C GLN A 64 -2.28 3.37 -0.99
N GLY A 65 -1.17 4.05 -1.27
CA GLY A 65 -0.87 5.38 -0.77
C GLY A 65 -1.24 6.45 -1.78
N TYR A 66 -2.27 7.25 -1.48
CA TYR A 66 -2.75 8.31 -2.36
C TYR A 66 -1.84 9.52 -2.30
N LEU A 67 -1.12 9.79 -3.38
CA LEU A 67 -0.06 10.80 -3.39
C LEU A 67 -0.62 12.21 -3.21
N ASP A 68 -1.65 12.55 -3.97
CA ASP A 68 -2.25 13.89 -3.99
C ASP A 68 -3.12 14.18 -2.76
N MET A 69 -3.52 13.13 -2.04
CA MET A 69 -4.26 13.25 -0.78
C MET A 69 -3.37 13.17 0.45
N SER A 70 -2.10 12.80 0.28
CA SER A 70 -1.13 12.74 1.38
C SER A 70 -0.56 14.13 1.65
N SER A 71 -0.33 14.40 2.94
CA SER A 71 0.32 15.62 3.41
C SER A 71 1.81 15.39 3.69
N ASP A 72 2.51 16.45 4.10
CA ASP A 72 3.92 16.36 4.50
C ASP A 72 4.09 15.66 5.86
N LYS A 73 3.01 15.36 6.58
CA LYS A 73 3.08 14.69 7.89
C LYS A 73 2.42 13.32 7.89
N LYS A 74 1.39 13.16 7.06
CA LYS A 74 0.55 11.96 7.03
C LYS A 74 0.36 11.42 5.63
N ALA A 75 0.41 10.11 5.52
CA ALA A 75 0.02 9.36 4.35
C ALA A 75 -1.50 9.10 4.36
N ARG A 76 -2.17 9.30 3.23
CA ARG A 76 -3.54 8.83 3.00
C ARG A 76 -3.47 7.44 2.39
N VAL A 77 -3.93 6.44 3.13
CA VAL A 77 -3.77 5.03 2.76
C VAL A 77 -5.11 4.31 2.68
N LEU A 78 -5.30 3.50 1.65
CA LEU A 78 -6.38 2.51 1.56
C LEU A 78 -5.76 1.10 1.62
N ALA A 79 -6.44 0.18 2.29
CA ALA A 79 -6.01 -1.22 2.36
C ALA A 79 -7.20 -2.15 2.21
N ARG A 80 -6.96 -3.30 1.57
CA ARG A 80 -7.95 -4.34 1.29
C ARG A 80 -7.30 -5.71 1.16
N LEU A 81 -8.08 -6.77 1.36
CA LEU A 81 -7.64 -8.13 1.13
C LEU A 81 -8.16 -8.60 -0.23
N LEU A 82 -7.25 -9.06 -1.08
CA LEU A 82 -7.53 -9.55 -2.42
C LEU A 82 -7.27 -11.06 -2.55
N ASP A 83 -7.97 -11.67 -3.50
CA ASP A 83 -7.67 -12.99 -4.05
C ASP A 83 -6.52 -12.86 -5.06
N TYR A 84 -5.40 -13.51 -4.77
CA TYR A 84 -4.18 -13.46 -5.57
C TYR A 84 -4.36 -14.11 -6.94
N GLU A 85 -5.00 -15.28 -7.01
CA GLU A 85 -5.24 -15.96 -8.29
C GLU A 85 -6.17 -15.14 -9.18
N HIS A 86 -7.25 -14.59 -8.60
CA HIS A 86 -8.16 -13.74 -9.34
C HIS A 86 -7.49 -12.44 -9.81
N MET A 87 -6.65 -11.83 -8.98
CA MET A 87 -5.86 -10.66 -9.36
C MET A 87 -4.95 -10.97 -10.55
N LEU A 88 -4.21 -12.09 -10.54
CA LEU A 88 -3.37 -12.49 -11.66
C LEU A 88 -4.17 -12.71 -12.95
N ASN A 89 -5.30 -13.41 -12.86
CA ASN A 89 -6.20 -13.64 -13.99
C ASN A 89 -6.71 -12.31 -14.60
N LEU A 90 -7.05 -11.32 -13.77
CA LEU A 90 -7.45 -9.99 -14.25
C LEU A 90 -6.30 -9.24 -14.93
N ARG A 91 -5.07 -9.33 -14.39
CA ARG A 91 -3.90 -8.72 -15.02
C ARG A 91 -3.60 -9.31 -16.39
N GLU A 92 -3.74 -10.63 -16.55
CA GLU A 92 -3.59 -11.30 -17.86
C GLU A 92 -4.60 -10.79 -18.90
N GLN A 93 -5.78 -10.34 -18.45
CA GLN A 93 -6.79 -9.70 -19.29
C GLN A 93 -6.53 -8.21 -19.57
N GLY A 94 -5.42 -7.66 -19.05
CA GLY A 94 -5.05 -6.26 -19.21
C GLY A 94 -5.72 -5.31 -18.21
N CYS A 95 -6.34 -5.84 -17.15
CA CYS A 95 -6.91 -4.99 -16.08
C CYS A 95 -5.79 -4.42 -15.20
N GLY A 96 -5.88 -3.12 -14.90
CA GLY A 96 -4.96 -2.45 -13.98
C GLY A 96 -5.31 -2.65 -12.51
N ILE A 97 -4.29 -2.58 -11.66
CA ILE A 97 -4.32 -3.09 -10.28
C ILE A 97 -5.13 -2.22 -9.29
N GLY A 98 -5.42 -0.98 -9.71
CA GLY A 98 -6.35 -0.11 -9.00
C GLY A 98 -7.83 -0.51 -9.17
N ASN A 99 -8.19 -1.11 -10.31
CA ASN A 99 -9.57 -1.32 -10.75
C ASN A 99 -10.15 -2.70 -10.40
N GLU A 100 -9.38 -3.56 -9.72
CA GLU A 100 -9.73 -4.95 -9.46
C GLU A 100 -10.72 -5.09 -8.30
N HIS A 101 -11.83 -4.34 -8.33
CA HIS A 101 -12.92 -4.50 -7.37
C HIS A 101 -13.44 -5.95 -7.34
N ASN A 102 -13.31 -6.67 -8.47
CA ASN A 102 -13.69 -8.07 -8.58
C ASN A 102 -12.68 -9.05 -7.93
N ALA A 103 -11.43 -8.62 -7.68
CA ALA A 103 -10.44 -9.43 -6.95
C ALA A 103 -10.55 -9.27 -5.43
N VAL A 104 -11.46 -8.43 -4.93
CA VAL A 104 -11.60 -8.18 -3.49
C VAL A 104 -12.36 -9.32 -2.82
N ILE A 105 -11.73 -9.95 -1.82
CA ILE A 105 -12.42 -10.90 -0.94
C ILE A 105 -12.95 -10.23 0.33
N LYS A 106 -12.29 -9.16 0.79
CA LYS A 106 -12.70 -8.44 2.00
C LYS A 106 -12.22 -6.98 2.00
N ASP A 107 -13.16 -6.06 2.13
CA ASP A 107 -12.88 -4.66 2.45
C ASP A 107 -12.55 -4.48 3.93
N PHE A 108 -11.55 -3.65 4.24
CA PHE A 108 -11.31 -3.21 5.60
C PHE A 108 -12.15 -1.97 5.87
N ASN A 109 -13.22 -2.10 6.66
CA ASN A 109 -14.22 -1.03 6.82
C ASN A 109 -13.61 0.32 7.22
N ALA A 110 -12.56 0.37 8.05
CA ALA A 110 -11.89 1.63 8.40
C ALA A 110 -11.19 2.28 7.20
N PHE A 111 -10.74 1.51 6.22
CA PHE A 111 -10.04 1.98 5.02
C PHE A 111 -10.98 2.30 3.85
N LYS A 112 -12.31 2.14 3.98
CA LYS A 112 -13.26 2.34 2.87
C LYS A 112 -13.16 3.69 2.17
N GLN A 113 -12.75 4.73 2.90
CA GLN A 113 -12.51 6.06 2.34
C GLN A 113 -11.02 6.44 2.31
N GLY A 114 -10.15 5.51 2.67
CA GLY A 114 -8.77 5.77 3.09
C GLY A 114 -8.70 6.33 4.51
N ILE A 115 -7.62 6.02 5.21
CA ILE A 115 -7.27 6.57 6.52
C ILE A 115 -6.04 7.47 6.40
N GLU A 116 -5.84 8.35 7.38
CA GLU A 116 -4.59 9.10 7.50
C GLU A 116 -3.73 8.47 8.59
N ILE A 117 -2.49 8.15 8.25
CA ILE A 117 -1.49 7.62 9.19
C ILE A 117 -0.22 8.46 9.12
N ASP A 118 0.52 8.49 10.21
CA ASP A 118 1.87 9.06 10.19
C ASP A 118 2.78 8.17 9.31
N TYR A 119 3.86 8.75 8.77
CA TYR A 119 4.88 7.98 8.03
C TYR A 119 5.76 7.18 9.00
N ASP A 120 5.14 6.25 9.71
CA ASP A 120 5.73 5.35 10.68
C ASP A 120 5.34 3.91 10.32
N PRO A 121 6.29 3.04 9.94
CA PRO A 121 6.01 1.65 9.56
C PRO A 121 5.21 0.89 10.61
N LYS A 122 5.54 1.08 11.90
CA LYS A 122 4.86 0.40 13.01
C LYS A 122 3.38 0.77 13.13
N THR A 123 3.05 2.03 12.84
CA THR A 123 1.66 2.49 12.82
C THR A 123 0.89 1.78 11.71
N LEU A 124 1.47 1.67 10.50
CA LEU A 124 0.83 0.97 9.39
C LEU A 124 0.66 -0.53 9.69
N GLU A 125 1.72 -1.20 10.14
CA GLU A 125 1.69 -2.61 10.54
C GLU A 125 0.60 -2.90 11.57
N THR A 126 0.58 -2.13 12.66
CA THR A 126 -0.38 -2.30 13.76
C THR A 126 -1.82 -2.18 13.26
N VAL A 127 -2.07 -1.23 12.34
CA VAL A 127 -3.42 -1.06 11.78
C VAL A 127 -3.77 -2.20 10.83
N LEU A 128 -2.85 -2.66 9.98
CA LEU A 128 -3.10 -3.79 9.07
C LEU A 128 -3.38 -5.09 9.84
N ALA A 129 -2.60 -5.35 10.90
CA ALA A 129 -2.74 -6.53 11.75
C ALA A 129 -4.09 -6.64 12.48
N GLN A 130 -4.79 -5.51 12.68
CA GLN A 130 -6.17 -5.53 13.22
C GLN A 130 -7.18 -6.17 12.26
N TYR A 131 -6.88 -6.23 10.95
CA TYR A 131 -7.78 -6.75 9.93
C TYR A 131 -7.35 -8.12 9.36
N VAL A 132 -6.06 -8.42 9.44
CA VAL A 132 -5.41 -9.64 8.97
C VAL A 132 -4.47 -10.11 10.08
N LEU A 133 -4.91 -11.07 10.88
CA LEU A 133 -4.15 -11.53 12.06
C LEU A 133 -2.85 -12.24 11.66
N GLU A 134 -2.82 -12.78 10.44
CA GLU A 134 -1.64 -13.39 9.84
C GLU A 134 -0.48 -12.40 9.67
N LEU A 135 -0.73 -11.08 9.76
CA LEU A 135 0.30 -10.04 9.69
C LEU A 135 0.93 -9.66 11.06
N VAL A 136 0.48 -10.26 12.17
CA VAL A 136 1.06 -9.98 13.49
C VAL A 136 2.50 -10.51 13.53
N LEU A 137 3.44 -9.60 13.73
CA LEU A 137 4.85 -9.94 13.96
C LEU A 137 5.03 -10.36 15.42
N GLU A 138 5.64 -11.53 15.65
CA GLU A 138 5.96 -12.08 16.98
C GLU A 138 7.40 -11.78 17.41
#